data_AF-M4RW55-F1
#
_entry.id   AF-M4RW55-F1
#
_cell.length_a   1.000
_cell.length_b   1.000
_cell.length_c   1.000
_cell.angle_alpha   90.00
_cell.angle_beta   90.00
_cell.angle_gamma   90.00
#
_symmetry.space_group_name_H-M   'P 1'
#
loop_
_entity.id
_entity.type
_entity.pdbx_description
1 polymer ?
#
loop_
_entity_poly.entity_id
_entity_poly.type
_entity_poly.pdbx_seq_one_letter_code
_entity_poly.pdbx_strand_id
1 'polypeptide(L)'
;MRLALIALLATLAGCSGAQPSASRRAAPPAAPVDDGIPLGTLPRQQLAAGQCALFLWKAGNEARLVLMARVDPPMARIAIGGQQMDLARTNIAAGDGGSMFANAVYSDGTTTVTLDVRLEQRSTLQGGAVVTDGSLRLDRPDGESFVMPAAGLLACR
;
A
#
# COMPACT_ATOMS: atom_id res chain seq x y z
N MET A 1 2.66 -20.73 79.14
CA MET A 1 1.78 -21.89 78.90
C MET A 1 1.29 -21.80 77.46
N ARG A 2 1.76 -22.72 76.60
CA ARG A 2 1.12 -23.24 75.36
C ARG A 2 0.95 -22.27 74.17
N LEU A 3 1.78 -22.44 73.13
CA LEU A 3 1.53 -23.15 71.84
C LEU A 3 1.19 -22.11 70.74
N ALA A 4 2.11 -21.74 69.84
CA ALA A 4 2.53 -22.44 68.62
C ALA A 4 1.52 -22.31 67.45
N LEU A 5 2.08 -22.28 66.22
CA LEU A 5 1.44 -22.42 64.89
C LEU A 5 0.78 -21.13 64.32
N ILE A 6 1.01 -20.66 63.09
CA ILE A 6 1.50 -21.21 61.82
C ILE A 6 2.19 -20.10 61.01
N ALA A 7 3.34 -20.41 60.44
CA ALA A 7 3.98 -19.65 59.37
C ALA A 7 3.23 -19.87 58.05
N LEU A 8 2.89 -18.79 57.35
CA LEU A 8 2.43 -18.85 55.96
C LEU A 8 3.31 -17.92 55.11
N LEU A 9 4.45 -18.45 54.66
CA LEU A 9 5.26 -17.83 53.61
C LEU A 9 4.56 -18.09 52.26
N ALA A 10 3.90 -17.07 51.72
CA ALA A 10 3.42 -17.07 50.34
C ALA A 10 4.53 -16.54 49.42
N THR A 11 5.30 -17.46 48.84
CA THR A 11 6.26 -17.16 47.76
C THR A 11 5.49 -16.87 46.47
N LEU A 12 5.42 -15.60 46.07
CA LEU A 12 4.98 -15.20 44.73
C LEU A 12 6.08 -15.54 43.72
N ALA A 13 5.94 -16.68 43.04
CA ALA A 13 6.70 -17.02 41.85
C ALA A 13 6.20 -16.13 40.69
N GLY A 14 6.98 -15.09 40.36
CA GLY A 14 6.76 -14.28 39.16
C GLY A 14 7.15 -15.06 37.91
N CYS A 15 6.18 -15.50 37.13
CA CYS A 15 6.40 -16.01 35.78
C CYS A 15 6.70 -14.83 34.84
N SER A 16 7.97 -14.53 34.63
CA SER A 16 8.44 -13.70 33.51
C SER A 16 8.22 -14.46 32.20
N GLY A 17 7.02 -14.31 31.62
CA GLY A 17 6.73 -14.79 30.27
C GLY A 17 7.46 -13.94 29.24
N ALA A 18 8.68 -14.32 28.89
CA ALA A 18 9.36 -13.81 27.71
C ALA A 18 8.60 -14.29 26.48
N GLN A 19 7.79 -13.40 25.87
CA GLN A 19 7.16 -13.68 24.60
C GLN A 19 8.25 -13.80 23.53
N PRO A 20 8.30 -14.92 22.77
CA PRO A 20 9.19 -15.01 21.64
C PRO A 20 8.76 -13.94 20.62
N SER A 21 9.58 -12.90 20.51
CA SER A 21 9.53 -11.96 19.40
C SER A 21 9.73 -12.76 18.11
N ALA A 22 8.63 -13.18 17.50
CA ALA A 22 8.61 -13.77 16.18
C ALA A 22 9.16 -12.70 15.23
N SER A 23 10.47 -12.76 15.01
CA SER A 23 11.17 -11.98 14.00
C SER A 23 10.46 -12.25 12.69
N ARG A 24 9.69 -11.25 12.24
CA ARG A 24 8.83 -11.34 11.06
C ARG A 24 9.78 -11.47 9.87
N ARG A 25 10.09 -12.71 9.48
CA ARG A 25 10.96 -13.02 8.35
C ARG A 25 10.43 -12.24 7.15
N ALA A 26 11.25 -11.32 6.63
CA ALA A 26 10.92 -10.61 5.41
C ALA A 26 10.62 -11.65 4.32
N ALA A 27 9.46 -11.54 3.69
CA ALA A 27 9.12 -12.42 2.58
C ALA A 27 10.18 -12.25 1.48
N PRO A 28 10.71 -13.33 0.88
CA PRO A 28 11.63 -13.22 -0.23
C PRO A 28 11.01 -12.41 -1.38
N PRO A 29 11.81 -11.61 -2.10
CA PRO A 29 11.31 -10.81 -3.22
C PRO A 29 10.66 -11.73 -4.26
N ALA A 30 9.49 -11.34 -4.76
CA ALA A 30 8.81 -12.07 -5.82
C ALA A 30 9.70 -12.10 -7.08
N ALA A 31 9.72 -13.24 -7.77
CA ALA A 31 10.41 -13.36 -9.05
C ALA A 31 9.83 -12.35 -10.07
N PRO A 32 10.64 -11.84 -11.01
CA PRO A 32 10.15 -10.97 -12.07
C PRO A 32 9.07 -11.68 -12.89
N VAL A 33 7.93 -11.02 -13.08
CA VAL A 33 6.89 -11.45 -14.02
C VAL A 33 7.23 -10.80 -15.36
N ASP A 34 7.47 -11.60 -16.40
CA ASP A 34 7.71 -11.10 -17.75
C ASP A 34 6.41 -11.15 -18.55
N ASP A 35 5.56 -10.14 -18.30
CA ASP A 35 4.28 -9.93 -18.97
C ASP A 35 4.33 -8.77 -19.98
N GLY A 36 5.54 -8.32 -20.35
CA GLY A 36 5.74 -7.16 -21.22
C GLY A 36 5.37 -5.81 -20.59
N ILE A 37 4.99 -5.79 -19.30
CA ILE A 37 4.62 -4.57 -18.59
C ILE A 37 5.86 -3.98 -17.90
N PRO A 38 6.24 -2.72 -18.18
CA PRO A 38 7.43 -2.09 -17.61
C PRO A 38 7.34 -1.72 -16.12
N LEU A 39 6.32 -2.22 -15.42
CA LEU A 39 6.10 -2.05 -13.99
C LEU A 39 6.44 -3.34 -13.25
N GLY A 40 7.15 -3.24 -12.13
CA GLY A 40 7.41 -4.33 -11.20
C GLY A 40 6.25 -4.57 -10.23
N THR A 41 6.40 -5.61 -9.40
CA THR A 41 5.46 -5.90 -8.31
C THR A 41 5.89 -5.19 -7.04
N LEU A 42 5.00 -4.37 -6.48
CA LEU A 42 5.19 -3.79 -5.17
C LEU A 42 4.97 -4.86 -4.09
N PRO A 43 5.78 -4.86 -3.02
CA PRO A 43 5.50 -5.66 -1.84
C PRO A 43 4.21 -5.16 -1.16
N ARG A 44 3.72 -5.93 -0.18
CA ARG A 44 2.61 -5.48 0.66
C ARG A 44 2.94 -4.13 1.30
N GLN A 45 2.10 -3.15 1.04
CA GLN A 45 2.24 -1.81 1.59
C GLN A 45 1.60 -1.74 2.99
N GLN A 46 2.18 -0.93 3.86
CA GLN A 46 1.66 -0.68 5.21
C GLN A 46 1.15 0.75 5.29
N LEU A 47 -0.01 0.92 5.91
CA LEU A 47 -0.57 2.21 6.28
C LEU A 47 -0.44 2.41 7.79
N ALA A 48 -0.11 3.63 8.20
CA ALA A 48 -0.26 4.05 9.59
C ALA A 48 -1.73 4.28 9.93
N ALA A 49 -2.06 4.43 11.22
CA ALA A 49 -3.42 4.79 11.63
C ALA A 49 -3.78 6.19 11.10
N GLY A 50 -5.01 6.34 10.62
CA GLY A 50 -5.52 7.56 9.99
C GLY A 50 -5.12 7.75 8.54
N GLN A 51 -4.37 6.82 7.93
CA GLN A 51 -3.94 6.94 6.54
C GLN A 51 -4.84 6.17 5.59
N CYS A 52 -5.14 6.80 4.45
CA CYS A 52 -5.82 6.18 3.31
C CYS A 52 -4.89 6.13 2.10
N ALA A 53 -5.01 5.07 1.31
CA ALA A 53 -4.30 4.95 0.05
C ALA A 53 -5.13 4.22 -1.00
N LEU A 54 -4.92 4.61 -2.26
CA LEU A 54 -5.37 3.86 -3.42
C LEU A 54 -4.33 2.79 -3.73
N PHE A 55 -4.76 1.55 -3.85
CA PHE A 55 -3.95 0.42 -4.28
C PHE A 55 -4.45 -0.04 -5.65
N LEU A 56 -3.54 -0.15 -6.61
CA LEU A 56 -3.85 -0.60 -7.96
C LEU A 56 -3.07 -1.86 -8.31
N TRP A 57 -3.77 -2.82 -8.89
CA TRP A 57 -3.25 -4.06 -9.43
C TRP A 57 -3.41 -4.07 -10.94
N LYS A 58 -2.50 -4.77 -11.64
CA LYS A 58 -2.74 -5.19 -13.03
C LYS A 58 -4.07 -5.94 -13.10
N ALA A 59 -4.96 -5.52 -14.00
CA ALA A 59 -6.23 -6.23 -14.21
C ALA A 59 -6.01 -7.54 -14.99
N GLY A 60 -6.89 -8.52 -14.77
CA GLY A 60 -6.86 -9.82 -15.45
C GLY A 60 -6.01 -10.88 -14.74
N ASN A 61 -5.47 -11.81 -15.53
CA ASN A 61 -4.62 -12.90 -15.02
C ASN A 61 -3.30 -12.31 -14.49
N GLU A 62 -2.73 -12.94 -13.46
CA GLU A 62 -1.48 -12.50 -12.81
C GLU A 62 -1.59 -11.14 -12.11
N ALA A 63 -2.74 -10.89 -11.46
CA ALA A 63 -2.95 -9.69 -10.66
C ALA A 63 -1.82 -9.49 -9.64
N ARG A 64 -1.11 -8.38 -9.80
CA ARG A 64 0.03 -7.98 -8.96
C ARG A 64 -0.08 -6.51 -8.62
N LEU A 65 0.30 -6.14 -7.40
CA LEU A 65 0.23 -4.75 -6.95
C LEU A 65 1.29 -3.96 -7.72
N VAL A 66 0.88 -2.95 -8.47
CA VAL A 66 1.79 -2.16 -9.32
C VAL A 66 1.95 -0.73 -8.83
N LEU A 67 0.96 -0.22 -8.09
CA LEU A 67 0.95 1.15 -7.61
C LEU A 67 0.24 1.28 -6.27
N MET A 68 0.77 2.14 -5.41
CA MET A 68 0.09 2.66 -4.22
C MET A 68 0.13 4.18 -4.24
N ALA A 69 -1.00 4.85 -4.11
CA ALA A 69 -1.11 6.30 -4.11
C ALA A 69 -1.66 6.83 -2.78
N ARG A 70 -1.08 7.91 -2.25
CA ARG A 70 -1.50 8.60 -1.03
C ARG A 70 -1.94 10.02 -1.32
N VAL A 71 -2.73 10.56 -0.40
CA VAL A 71 -3.14 11.97 -0.38
C VAL A 71 -2.18 12.81 0.45
N ASP A 72 -1.68 12.27 1.56
CA ASP A 72 -0.78 12.97 2.47
C ASP A 72 0.37 12.05 2.94
N PRO A 73 1.62 12.30 2.48
CA PRO A 73 1.96 13.25 1.42
C PRO A 73 1.38 12.80 0.06
N PRO A 74 1.10 13.73 -0.88
CA PRO A 74 0.48 13.41 -2.17
C PRO A 74 1.50 12.79 -3.12
N MET A 75 1.48 11.46 -3.21
CA MET A 75 2.50 10.69 -3.94
C MET A 75 1.99 9.35 -4.43
N ALA A 76 2.65 8.80 -5.44
CA ALA A 76 2.45 7.44 -5.90
C ALA A 76 3.76 6.66 -5.82
N ARG A 77 3.72 5.47 -5.22
CA ARG A 77 4.80 4.51 -5.23
C ARG A 77 4.59 3.51 -6.36
N ILE A 78 5.63 3.26 -7.14
CA ILE A 78 5.68 2.24 -8.19
C ILE A 78 6.97 1.44 -8.11
N ALA A 79 7.08 0.37 -8.89
CA ALA A 79 8.35 -0.31 -9.12
C ALA A 79 8.67 -0.32 -10.61
N ILE A 80 9.91 0.02 -10.99
CA ILE A 80 10.43 -0.07 -12.38
C ILE A 80 11.82 -0.69 -12.30
N GLY A 81 12.12 -1.67 -13.15
CA GLY A 81 13.44 -2.33 -13.16
C GLY A 81 13.81 -2.98 -11.81
N GLY A 82 12.81 -3.43 -11.04
CA GLY A 82 13.01 -4.01 -9.71
C GLY A 82 13.27 -2.99 -8.58
N GLN A 83 13.32 -1.70 -8.87
CA GLN A 83 13.50 -0.64 -7.89
C GLN A 83 12.17 0.04 -7.56
N GLN A 84 11.89 0.29 -6.29
CA GLN A 84 10.74 1.07 -5.85
C GLN A 84 11.08 2.55 -5.88
N MET A 85 10.17 3.37 -6.40
CA MET A 85 10.32 4.82 -6.43
C MET A 85 9.01 5.52 -6.11
N ASP A 86 9.14 6.72 -5.57
CA ASP A 86 8.05 7.56 -5.08
C ASP A 86 7.96 8.80 -5.96
N LEU A 87 6.84 8.96 -6.67
CA LEU A 87 6.55 10.06 -7.56
C LEU A 87 5.64 11.07 -6.85
N ALA A 88 5.98 12.36 -6.88
CA ALA A 88 5.16 13.41 -6.29
C ALA A 88 3.96 13.70 -7.20
N ARG A 89 2.79 14.01 -6.61
CA ARG A 89 1.64 14.47 -7.41
C ARG A 89 1.90 15.87 -7.97
N THR A 90 1.68 16.07 -9.27
CA THR A 90 1.99 17.34 -9.95
C THR A 90 0.76 18.14 -10.34
N ASN A 91 -0.43 17.54 -10.35
CA ASN A 91 -1.68 18.19 -10.74
C ASN A 91 -2.61 18.47 -9.56
N ILE A 92 -2.07 18.98 -8.45
CA ILE A 92 -2.87 19.50 -7.34
C ILE A 92 -3.20 20.94 -7.68
N ALA A 93 -4.44 21.24 -8.09
CA ALA A 93 -4.89 22.61 -8.10
C ALA A 93 -5.33 23.03 -6.67
N ALA A 94 -5.56 24.33 -6.48
CA ALA A 94 -6.12 24.83 -5.23
C ALA A 94 -7.66 24.74 -5.28
N GLY A 95 -8.27 24.00 -4.34
CA GLY A 95 -9.72 23.94 -4.18
C GLY A 95 -10.43 22.79 -4.90
N ASP A 96 -9.69 21.91 -5.56
CA ASP A 96 -10.16 20.69 -6.19
C ASP A 96 -10.47 19.65 -5.11
N GLY A 97 -11.72 19.69 -4.65
CA GLY A 97 -12.41 18.53 -4.11
C GLY A 97 -12.69 17.44 -5.17
N GLY A 98 -12.09 17.54 -6.36
CA GLY A 98 -12.20 16.55 -7.43
C GLY A 98 -11.54 15.24 -7.02
N SER A 99 -12.33 14.16 -7.05
CA SER A 99 -12.00 12.76 -6.68
C SER A 99 -10.52 12.54 -6.42
N MET A 100 -10.16 12.31 -5.16
CA MET A 100 -8.78 12.33 -4.63
C MET A 100 -7.73 11.60 -5.49
N PHE A 101 -8.13 10.64 -6.33
CA PHE A 101 -7.27 9.88 -7.22
C PHE A 101 -7.68 9.85 -8.70
N ALA A 102 -8.85 10.38 -9.08
CA ALA A 102 -9.25 10.40 -10.49
C ALA A 102 -8.42 11.44 -11.26
N ASN A 103 -7.96 11.07 -12.46
CA ASN A 103 -7.13 11.92 -13.31
C ASN A 103 -5.84 12.39 -12.63
N ALA A 104 -5.35 11.67 -11.61
CA ALA A 104 -4.17 12.08 -10.86
C ALA A 104 -2.89 11.87 -11.69
N VAL A 105 -2.00 12.85 -11.66
CA VAL A 105 -0.71 12.83 -12.36
C VAL A 105 0.40 12.89 -11.31
N TYR A 106 1.32 11.93 -11.40
CA TYR A 106 2.49 11.81 -10.53
C TYR A 106 3.76 11.81 -11.36
N SER A 107 4.78 12.56 -10.95
CA SER A 107 6.03 12.66 -11.71
C SER A 107 7.22 13.00 -10.82
N ASP A 108 8.41 12.60 -11.28
CA ASP A 108 9.72 13.08 -10.78
C ASP A 108 10.42 14.00 -11.79
N GLY A 109 9.73 14.40 -12.87
CA GLY A 109 10.26 15.18 -13.99
C GLY A 109 10.78 14.34 -15.16
N THR A 110 11.04 13.03 -14.94
CA THR A 110 11.49 12.10 -15.99
C THR A 110 10.46 11.00 -16.24
N THR A 111 9.96 10.38 -15.18
CA THR A 111 8.95 9.34 -15.21
C THR A 111 7.62 9.96 -14.80
N THR A 112 6.57 9.71 -15.58
CA THR A 112 5.23 10.21 -15.29
C THR A 112 4.22 9.07 -15.25
N VAL A 113 3.40 9.06 -14.20
CA VAL A 113 2.26 8.17 -14.07
C VAL A 113 0.98 8.99 -14.12
N THR A 114 0.08 8.64 -15.03
CA THR A 114 -1.28 9.20 -15.09
C THR A 114 -2.28 8.11 -14.71
N LEU A 115 -3.19 8.42 -13.79
CA LEU A 115 -4.28 7.56 -13.37
C LEU A 115 -5.60 8.09 -13.89
N ASP A 116 -6.37 7.25 -14.57
CA ASP A 116 -7.80 7.47 -14.82
C ASP A 116 -8.54 6.36 -14.08
N VAL A 117 -9.29 6.71 -13.04
CA VAL A 117 -9.98 5.72 -12.19
C VAL A 117 -11.36 6.20 -11.78
N ARG A 118 -12.30 5.25 -11.75
CA ARG A 118 -13.63 5.43 -11.20
C ARG A 118 -13.78 4.65 -9.90
N LEU A 119 -14.03 5.38 -8.81
CA LEU A 119 -14.23 4.82 -7.48
C LEU A 119 -15.72 4.70 -7.15
N GLU A 120 -16.13 3.52 -6.70
CA GLU A 120 -17.46 3.26 -6.15
C GLU A 120 -17.35 2.87 -4.68
N GLN A 121 -18.09 3.57 -3.82
CA GLN A 121 -18.13 3.22 -2.40
C GLN A 121 -18.74 1.84 -2.21
N ARG A 122 -18.13 1.04 -1.32
CA ARG A 122 -18.66 -0.26 -0.92
C ARG A 122 -18.78 -0.29 0.58
N SER A 123 -20.01 -0.40 1.08
CA SER A 123 -20.31 -0.42 2.52
C SER A 123 -19.68 -1.59 3.27
N THR A 124 -19.26 -2.63 2.56
CA THR A 124 -18.52 -3.78 3.10
C THR A 124 -17.04 -3.50 3.35
N LEU A 125 -16.50 -2.39 2.85
CA LEU A 125 -15.12 -1.95 3.07
C LEU A 125 -15.13 -0.80 4.08
N GLN A 126 -14.38 -0.92 5.18
CA GLN A 126 -14.27 0.14 6.17
C GLN A 126 -13.65 1.41 5.55
N GLY A 127 -14.47 2.44 5.34
CA GLY A 127 -14.05 3.69 4.70
C GLY A 127 -13.52 3.52 3.27
N GLY A 128 -13.84 2.39 2.61
CA GLY A 128 -13.19 1.99 1.37
C GLY A 128 -14.07 2.12 0.13
N ALA A 129 -13.43 2.21 -1.02
CA ALA A 129 -14.06 2.18 -2.33
C ALA A 129 -13.35 1.17 -3.23
N VAL A 130 -14.05 0.66 -4.23
CA VAL A 130 -13.47 -0.20 -5.27
C VAL A 130 -13.24 0.64 -6.52
N VAL A 131 -12.17 0.37 -7.26
CA VAL A 131 -11.99 0.88 -8.61
C VAL A 131 -12.78 -0.04 -9.55
N THR A 132 -13.86 0.45 -10.16
CA THR A 132 -14.67 -0.34 -11.11
C THR A 132 -14.24 -0.20 -12.55
N ASP A 133 -13.55 0.89 -12.85
CA ASP A 133 -12.88 1.14 -14.12
C ASP A 133 -11.59 1.91 -13.81
N GLY A 134 -10.49 1.50 -14.42
CA GLY A 134 -9.19 2.05 -14.10
C GLY A 134 -8.19 1.81 -15.22
N SER A 135 -7.42 2.84 -15.55
CA SER A 135 -6.24 2.75 -16.40
C SER A 135 -5.06 3.48 -15.75
N LEU A 136 -3.88 2.92 -15.98
CA LEU A 136 -2.61 3.50 -15.60
C LEU A 136 -1.80 3.70 -16.87
N ARG A 137 -1.39 4.94 -17.12
CA ARG A 137 -0.39 5.27 -18.14
C ARG A 137 0.94 5.58 -17.48
N LEU A 138 2.02 5.02 -18.02
CA LEU A 138 3.39 5.28 -17.66
C LEU A 138 4.14 5.87 -18.85
N ASP A 139 4.65 7.08 -18.69
CA ASP A 139 5.53 7.75 -19.64
C ASP A 139 6.95 7.75 -19.07
N ARG A 140 7.95 7.39 -19.90
CA ARG A 140 9.36 7.27 -19.52
C ARG A 140 10.24 8.05 -20.51
N PRO A 141 11.44 8.49 -20.09
CA PRO A 141 12.31 9.28 -20.96
C PRO A 141 12.84 8.50 -22.18
N ASP A 142 13.02 7.18 -22.04
CA ASP A 142 13.78 6.37 -23.00
C ASP A 142 12.91 5.38 -23.78
N GLY A 143 11.59 5.47 -23.70
CA GLY A 143 10.71 4.43 -24.23
C GLY A 143 9.31 4.90 -24.58
N GLU A 144 8.56 4.00 -25.20
CA GLU A 144 7.17 4.23 -25.53
C GLU A 144 6.31 4.38 -24.26
N SER A 145 5.30 5.24 -24.35
CA SER A 145 4.24 5.33 -23.37
C SER A 145 3.54 3.98 -23.26
N PHE A 146 3.36 3.51 -22.03
CA PHE A 146 2.69 2.25 -21.75
C PHE A 146 1.36 2.52 -21.04
N VAL A 147 0.28 1.87 -21.48
CA VAL A 147 -1.04 1.96 -20.84
C VAL A 147 -1.53 0.57 -20.50
N MET A 148 -2.04 0.38 -19.28
CA MET A 148 -2.68 -0.86 -18.89
C MET A 148 -3.97 -0.65 -18.09
N PRO A 149 -4.93 -1.59 -18.20
CA PRO A 149 -6.07 -1.63 -17.31
C PRO A 149 -5.62 -1.97 -15.88
N ALA A 150 -6.24 -1.30 -14.91
CA ALA A 150 -5.97 -1.47 -13.49
C ALA A 150 -7.27 -1.69 -12.72
N ALA A 151 -7.24 -2.66 -11.81
CA ALA A 151 -8.27 -2.85 -10.79
C ALA A 151 -7.72 -2.40 -9.44
N GLY A 152 -8.57 -2.01 -8.50
CA GLY A 152 -8.07 -1.34 -7.31
C GLY A 152 -9.04 -1.19 -6.17
N LEU A 153 -8.47 -0.73 -5.06
CA LEU A 153 -9.15 -0.51 -3.79
C LEU A 153 -8.61 0.77 -3.17
N LEU A 154 -9.51 1.67 -2.76
CA LEU A 154 -9.22 2.69 -1.76
C LEU A 154 -9.45 2.07 -0.39
N ALA A 155 -8.42 2.06 0.45
CA ALA A 155 -8.53 1.56 1.82
C ALA A 155 -7.89 2.53 2.81
N CYS A 156 -8.51 2.62 3.99
CA CYS A 156 -8.05 3.40 5.12
C CYS A 156 -7.72 2.48 6.29
N ARG A 157 -6.84 2.93 7.17
CA ARG A 157 -6.55 2.27 8.45
C ARG A 157 -6.86 3.19 9.62
#